data_AF-A0A0H2XUV0-F1
#
_entry.id   AF-A0A0H2XUV0-F1
#
_cell.length_a   1.000
_cell.length_b   1.000
_cell.length_c   1.000
_cell.angle_alpha   90.00
_cell.angle_beta   90.00
_cell.angle_gamma   90.00
#
_symmetry.space_group_name_H-M   'P 1'
#
loop_
_entity.id
_entity.type
_entity.pdbx_description
1 polymer ?
#
loop_
_entity_poly.entity_id
_entity_poly.type
_entity_poly.pdbx_seq_one_letter_code
_entity_poly.pdbx_strand_id
1 'polypeptide(L)'
;MQMSFEYRIYTPSSAAPFDAVANVLRQAHCDIDVDPHERRLEILDAASGSPLIDLSIEAAVFRLVTTLGPTRNAMLDAIGRALSGIDAPWRIDDA
;
A
#
# COMPACT_ATOMS: atom_id res chain seq x y z
N MET A 1 13.41 -12.85 -13.08
CA MET A 1 13.56 -11.57 -12.37
C MET A 1 12.19 -10.94 -12.31
N GLN A 2 11.63 -10.79 -11.11
CA GLN A 2 10.37 -10.08 -10.93
C GLN A 2 10.71 -8.60 -10.78
N MET A 3 10.07 -7.72 -11.55
CA MET A 3 10.26 -6.28 -11.41
C MET A 3 9.48 -5.79 -10.18
N SER A 4 10.14 -5.04 -9.31
CA SER A 4 9.50 -4.29 -8.23
C SER A 4 9.28 -2.84 -8.66
N PHE A 5 8.12 -2.30 -8.31
CA PHE A 5 7.75 -0.90 -8.46
C PHE A 5 7.67 -0.27 -7.08
N GLU A 6 8.17 0.96 -6.95
CA GLU A 6 8.13 1.72 -5.70
C GLU A 6 7.34 3.02 -5.91
N TYR A 7 6.48 3.32 -4.94
CA TYR A 7 5.63 4.50 -4.93
C TYR A 7 5.73 5.23 -3.60
N ARG A 8 5.67 6.57 -3.66
CA ARG A 8 5.59 7.45 -2.50
C ARG A 8 4.20 8.06 -2.42
N ILE A 9 3.48 7.74 -1.34
CA ILE A 9 2.15 8.29 -1.05
C ILE A 9 2.31 9.41 -0.03
N TYR A 10 2.17 10.64 -0.50
CA TYR A 10 2.18 11.83 0.33
C TYR A 10 0.79 12.03 0.91
N THR A 11 0.62 11.73 2.19
CA THR A 11 -0.61 11.90 2.96
C THR A 11 -0.25 12.11 4.43
N PRO A 12 -1.09 12.72 5.27
CA PRO A 12 -0.81 12.80 6.70
C PRO A 12 -0.51 11.41 7.29
N SER A 13 0.60 11.28 8.02
CA SER A 13 1.07 10.01 8.62
C SER A 13 0.26 9.55 9.84
N SER A 14 -1.02 9.91 9.90
CA SER A 14 -1.93 9.51 10.95
C SER A 14 -2.47 8.09 10.71
N ALA A 15 -3.10 7.51 11.74
CA ALA A 15 -3.64 6.16 11.66
C ALA A 15 -4.73 6.02 10.58
N ALA A 16 -5.63 7.01 10.45
CA ALA A 16 -6.77 6.90 9.54
C ALA A 16 -6.40 6.73 8.04
N PRO A 17 -5.47 7.51 7.45
CA PRO A 17 -5.00 7.24 6.10
C PRO A 17 -4.30 5.88 5.96
N PHE A 18 -3.51 5.47 6.96
CA PHE A 18 -2.84 4.17 6.93
C PHE A 18 -3.88 3.03 6.94
N ASP A 19 -4.85 3.08 7.84
CA ASP A 19 -5.95 2.11 7.94
C ASP A 19 -6.79 2.06 6.66
N ALA A 20 -7.07 3.22 6.04
CA ALA A 20 -7.80 3.28 4.78
C ALA A 20 -7.05 2.56 3.65
N VAL A 21 -5.75 2.82 3.51
CA VAL A 21 -4.89 2.15 2.52
C VAL A 21 -4.79 0.67 2.82
N ALA A 22 -4.50 0.30 4.07
CA ALA A 22 -4.42 -1.08 4.50
C ALA A 22 -5.71 -1.85 4.20
N ASN A 23 -6.87 -1.26 4.48
CA ASN A 23 -8.17 -1.88 4.22
C ASN A 23 -8.45 -2.09 2.73
N VAL A 24 -8.00 -1.18 1.84
CA VAL A 24 -8.10 -1.40 0.38
C VAL A 24 -7.24 -2.58 -0.04
N LEU A 25 -6.00 -2.63 0.43
CA LEU A 25 -5.08 -3.70 0.10
C LEU A 25 -5.61 -5.06 0.60
N ARG A 26 -6.25 -5.08 1.78
CA ARG A 26 -7.00 -6.23 2.33
C ARG A 26 -8.17 -6.70 1.48
N GLN A 27 -8.93 -5.78 0.90
CA GLN A 27 -10.03 -6.17 0.03
C GLN A 27 -9.55 -6.74 -1.30
N ALA A 28 -8.40 -6.26 -1.79
CA ALA A 28 -7.83 -6.71 -3.06
C ALA A 28 -7.09 -8.05 -2.94
N HIS A 29 -6.51 -8.35 -1.78
CA HIS A 29 -5.68 -9.54 -1.56
C HIS A 29 -6.02 -10.17 -0.21
N CYS A 30 -6.60 -11.38 -0.22
CA CYS A 30 -7.12 -12.06 0.97
C CYS A 30 -6.07 -12.53 2.00
N ASP A 31 -4.77 -12.50 1.67
CA ASP A 31 -3.68 -13.03 2.51
C ASP A 31 -2.73 -11.92 2.94
N ILE A 32 -2.87 -11.44 4.18
CA ILE A 32 -2.14 -10.26 4.67
C ILE A 32 -1.67 -10.49 6.09
N ASP A 33 -0.38 -10.26 6.29
CA ASP A 33 0.23 -10.07 7.60
C ASP A 33 0.36 -8.55 7.86
N VAL A 34 -0.28 -8.07 8.93
CA VAL A 34 -0.19 -6.67 9.34
C VAL A 34 0.55 -6.63 10.66
N ASP A 35 1.68 -5.93 10.70
CA ASP A 35 2.33 -5.59 11.96
C ASP A 35 1.78 -4.23 12.45
N PRO A 36 0.89 -4.23 13.47
CA PRO A 36 0.31 -3.00 13.99
C PRO A 36 1.31 -2.17 14.81
N HIS A 37 2.42 -2.75 15.28
CA HIS A 37 3.44 -2.07 16.07
C HIS A 37 4.40 -1.28 15.19
N GLU A 38 4.81 -1.86 14.06
CA GLU A 38 5.72 -1.20 13.12
C GLU A 38 4.98 -0.33 12.09
N ARG A 39 3.64 -0.35 12.08
CA ARG A 39 2.79 0.28 11.04
C ARG A 39 3.27 -0.13 9.66
N ARG A 40 3.50 -1.43 9.53
CA ARG A 40 3.95 -2.09 8.31
C ARG A 40 2.92 -3.13 7.93
N LEU A 41 2.64 -3.20 6.63
CA LEU A 41 1.73 -4.18 6.07
C LEU A 41 2.45 -4.89 4.94
N GLU A 42 2.48 -6.22 5.03
CA GLU A 42 3.05 -7.08 4.00
C GLU A 42 1.97 -8.04 3.48
N ILE A 43 1.82 -8.07 2.17
CA ILE A 43 0.93 -8.99 1.45
C ILE A 43 1.84 -9.98 0.76
N LEU A 44 1.71 -11.26 1.10
CA LEU A 44 2.53 -12.31 0.53
C LEU A 44 1.83 -12.92 -0.68
N ASP A 45 2.63 -13.30 -1.68
CA ASP A 45 2.15 -14.15 -2.76
C ASP A 45 1.95 -15.58 -2.25
N ALA A 46 0.73 -16.09 -2.33
CA ALA A 46 0.37 -17.40 -1.78
C ALA A 46 1.13 -18.58 -2.44
N ALA A 47 1.69 -18.39 -3.64
CA ALA A 47 2.42 -19.44 -4.35
C ALA A 47 3.92 -19.46 -4.03
N SER A 48 4.52 -18.30 -3.75
CA SER A 48 5.96 -18.14 -3.58
C SER A 48 6.39 -17.72 -2.17
N GLY A 49 5.45 -17.29 -1.32
CA GLY A 49 5.72 -16.74 0.01
C GLY A 49 6.54 -15.44 -0.01
N SER A 50 6.72 -14.84 -1.19
CA SER A 50 7.46 -13.59 -1.38
C SER A 50 6.53 -12.39 -1.26
N PRO A 51 7.02 -11.22 -0.80
CA PRO A 51 6.19 -10.03 -0.68
C PRO A 51 5.69 -9.54 -2.05
N LEU A 52 4.38 -9.55 -2.21
CA LEU A 52 3.65 -9.01 -3.35
C LEU A 52 3.47 -7.50 -3.21
N ILE A 53 3.17 -7.05 -1.99
CA ILE A 53 3.02 -5.65 -1.62
C ILE A 53 3.65 -5.45 -0.23
N ASP A 54 4.49 -4.44 -0.09
CA ASP A 54 5.03 -3.94 1.17
C ASP A 54 4.60 -2.47 1.31
N LEU A 55 3.94 -2.15 2.42
CA LEU A 55 3.53 -0.80 2.78
C LEU A 55 4.14 -0.46 4.14
N SER A 56 4.87 0.65 4.20
CA SER A 56 5.50 1.14 5.42
C SER A 56 5.33 2.66 5.54
N ILE A 57 5.41 3.16 6.78
CA ILE A 57 5.45 4.60 7.03
C ILE A 57 6.90 5.05 7.15
N GLU A 58 7.36 5.89 6.24
CA GLU A 58 8.69 6.49 6.28
C GLU A 58 8.60 8.00 6.50
N ALA A 59 9.05 8.45 7.67
CA ALA A 59 8.98 9.85 8.12
C ALA A 59 7.56 10.45 8.01
N ALA A 60 7.25 11.05 6.86
CA ALA A 60 5.99 11.76 6.58
C ALA A 60 5.22 11.23 5.35
N VAL A 61 5.64 10.09 4.79
CA VAL A 61 5.02 9.48 3.60
C VAL A 61 4.78 8.00 3.85
N PHE A 62 3.85 7.41 3.09
CA PHE A 62 3.79 5.96 2.99
C PHE A 62 4.64 5.51 1.80
N ARG A 63 5.55 4.58 2.06
CA ARG A 63 6.31 3.89 1.03
C ARG A 63 5.56 2.62 0.67
N LEU A 64 5.25 2.47 -0.61
CA LEU A 64 4.55 1.31 -1.17
C LEU A 64 5.47 0.65 -2.20
N VAL A 65 5.90 -0.57 -1.95
CA VAL A 65 6.64 -1.41 -2.90
C VAL A 65 5.73 -2.54 -3.35
N THR A 66 5.68 -2.81 -4.66
CA THR A 66 4.90 -3.92 -5.18
C THR A 66 5.59 -4.63 -6.33
N THR A 67 5.38 -5.93 -6.44
CA THR A 67 5.77 -6.74 -7.59
C THR A 67 4.60 -7.03 -8.54
N LEU A 68 3.44 -6.38 -8.31
CA LEU A 68 2.28 -6.46 -9.18
C LEU A 68 2.60 -5.88 -10.56
N GLY A 69 2.22 -6.64 -11.59
CA GLY A 69 2.34 -6.22 -12.98
C GLY A 69 1.22 -5.26 -13.39
N PRO A 70 0.44 -5.55 -14.45
CA PRO A 70 -0.57 -4.64 -14.97
C PRO A 70 -1.66 -4.22 -13.96
N THR A 71 -1.94 -5.05 -12.96
CA THR A 71 -2.96 -4.79 -11.93
C THR A 71 -2.56 -3.70 -10.93
N ARG A 72 -1.28 -3.29 -10.91
CA ARG A 72 -0.80 -2.23 -10.00
C ARG A 72 -1.56 -0.92 -10.18
N ASN A 73 -1.94 -0.56 -11.42
CA ASN A 73 -2.63 0.70 -11.68
C ASN A 73 -4.03 0.73 -11.04
N ALA A 74 -4.73 -0.41 -11.05
CA ALA A 74 -6.02 -0.54 -10.38
C ALA A 74 -5.88 -0.46 -8.85
N MET A 75 -4.80 -1.02 -8.30
CA MET A 75 -4.47 -0.88 -6.87
C MET A 75 -4.20 0.58 -6.49
N LEU A 76 -3.34 1.29 -7.23
CA LEU A 76 -3.02 2.70 -6.97
C LEU A 76 -4.27 3.60 -7.05
N ASP A 77 -5.14 3.34 -8.01
CA ASP A 77 -6.41 4.05 -8.17
C ASP A 77 -7.37 3.77 -6.99
N ALA A 78 -7.46 2.53 -6.52
CA ALA A 78 -8.24 2.18 -5.34
C ALA A 78 -7.71 2.84 -4.05
N ILE A 79 -6.39 2.93 -3.89
CA ILE A 79 -5.75 3.66 -2.79
C ILE A 79 -6.15 5.15 -2.84
N GLY A 80 -6.04 5.78 -4.01
CA GLY A 80 -6.44 7.17 -4.20
C GLY A 80 -7.92 7.42 -3.86
N ARG A 81 -8.80 6.50 -4.24
CA ARG A 81 -10.23 6.58 -3.88
C ARG A 81 -10.46 6.46 -2.37
N ALA A 82 -9.77 5.56 -1.67
CA ALA A 82 -9.94 5.41 -0.23
C ALA A 82 -9.43 6.62 0.56
N LEU A 83 -8.30 7.21 0.15
CA LEU A 83 -7.79 8.44 0.74
C LEU A 83 -8.75 9.62 0.49
N SER A 84 -9.30 9.71 -0.73
CA SER A 84 -10.33 10.70 -1.05
C SER A 84 -11.61 10.51 -0.22
N GLY A 85 -12.00 9.26 0.06
CA GLY A 85 -13.20 8.93 0.82
C GLY A 85 -13.14 9.30 2.31
N ILE A 86 -11.96 9.61 2.83
CA ILE A 86 -11.75 10.13 4.19
C ILE A 86 -11.32 11.62 4.18
N ASP A 87 -11.46 12.31 3.05
CA ASP A 87 -11.02 13.69 2.84
C ASP A 87 -9.54 13.94 3.20
N ALA A 88 -8.69 12.91 3.09
CA ALA A 88 -7.26 13.05 3.32
C ALA A 88 -6.61 13.69 2.07
N PRO A 89 -5.80 14.76 2.20
CA PRO A 89 -5.03 15.26 1.08
C PRO A 89 -3.98 14.22 0.68
N TRP A 90 -3.93 13.84 -0.60
CA TRP A 90 -3.03 12.80 -1.07
C TRP A 90 -2.39 13.08 -2.44
N ARG A 91 -1.17 12.56 -2.64
CA ARG A 91 -0.50 12.47 -3.94
C ARG A 91 0.32 11.18 -4.00
N ILE A 92 0.32 10.50 -5.13
CA ILE A 92 1.15 9.31 -5.38
C ILE A 92 2.16 9.67 -6.45
N ASP A 93 3.45 9.49 -6.15
CA ASP A 93 4.54 9.56 -7.13
C ASP A 93 5.18 8.19 -7.32
N ASP A 94 5.66 7.93 -8.53
CA ASP A 94 6.64 6.87 -8.82
C ASP A 94 8.01 7.30 -8.28
N ALA A 95 8.72 6.38 -7.63
CA ALA A 95 9.85 6.68 -6.75
C ALA A 95 11.24 6.60 -7.38
#